data_AF-A0A7K4ACZ8-F1
#
_entry.id   AF-A0A7K4ACZ8-F1
#
_cell.length_a   1.000
_cell.length_b   1.000
_cell.length_c   1.000
_cell.angle_alpha   90.00
_cell.angle_beta   90.00
_cell.angle_gamma   90.00
#
_symmetry.space_group_name_H-M   'P 1'
#
loop_
_entity.id
_entity.type
_entity.pdbx_description
1 polymer ?
#
loop_
_entity_poly.entity_id
_entity_poly.type
_entity_poly.pdbx_seq_one_letter_code
_entity_poly.pdbx_strand_id
1 'polypeptide(L)'
;MARKDTQNALRRRGISDPTIDLLLSQYRRLADIAEAPVEDLVKLGLDEDKAANVLKLVGPARRRKKKATKKVAEKAPEAKVEFQEIVKTKPLTPMEEKLTDMADELDLKLSRRVISELASRLDGHDLPDDKIHAVLKKAHQRYEEHLMDANESAGILAAQSIGEPGTQMTMRTFHYAGVAEINVTLGLPRLIEIVDARRVPSTPLMEIHMAPEVAGDVDAVRKVASRIEKTTLLDIADIETDIVNMRVIVHPDEIKLSQKDITLEHIVEKLDKERRLRKLSRIEDGKIILSTPENEEPSFKKLQLIVQTARDAAIQGIDGIERAILRKEGSEYVIYTAGSNLRDVLMEENVDPTRTTTNSIQEIYEVLGVEAARNSIIYEATRTLEEQGLTVDIRHIMLVADLMTNDGDVKAIGRHGISGRKSSVLARAAFEITATHLLHAALTGETDYLDGVAENIIVGQPVTLGTGAVNLVYQPKNKGAKQ
;
A
#
# COMPACT_ATOMS: atom_id res chain seq x y z
N MET A 1 -13.54 3.61 40.14
CA MET A 1 -12.44 2.85 40.78
C MET A 1 -11.63 3.67 41.78
N ALA A 2 -11.10 4.86 41.43
CA ALA A 2 -10.14 5.59 42.28
C ALA A 2 -10.54 5.95 43.73
N ARG A 3 -11.82 6.18 44.05
CA ARG A 3 -12.26 6.65 45.39
C ARG A 3 -12.19 5.55 46.46
N LYS A 4 -12.61 4.33 46.12
CA LYS A 4 -12.59 3.15 47.00
C LYS A 4 -11.14 2.68 47.25
N ASP A 5 -10.28 2.79 46.24
CA ASP A 5 -8.86 2.48 46.37
C ASP A 5 -8.14 3.47 47.30
N THR A 6 -8.50 4.75 47.21
CA THR A 6 -7.97 5.81 48.10
C THR A 6 -8.43 5.61 49.55
N GLN A 7 -9.71 5.28 49.77
CA GLN A 7 -10.26 4.97 51.09
C GLN A 7 -9.52 3.79 51.76
N ASN A 8 -9.32 2.70 51.01
CA ASN A 8 -8.60 1.52 51.49
C ASN A 8 -7.12 1.82 51.77
N ALA A 9 -6.49 2.70 51.00
CA ALA A 9 -5.10 3.10 51.21
C ALA A 9 -4.93 3.97 52.47
N LEU A 10 -5.90 4.85 52.78
CA LEU A 10 -5.90 5.65 54.02
C LEU A 10 -6.14 4.78 55.27
N ARG A 11 -7.04 3.79 55.19
CA ARG A 11 -7.25 2.80 56.25
C ARG A 11 -6.00 1.98 56.56
N ARG A 12 -5.28 1.52 55.54
CA ARG A 12 -3.99 0.80 55.69
C ARG A 12 -2.89 1.64 56.35
N ARG A 13 -3.04 2.96 56.36
CA ARG A 13 -2.10 3.91 56.96
C ARG A 13 -2.52 4.37 58.36
N GLY A 14 -3.57 3.76 58.94
CA GLY A 14 -3.98 4.00 60.33
C GLY A 14 -4.77 5.28 60.56
N ILE A 15 -5.32 5.92 59.52
CA ILE A 15 -6.17 7.10 59.65
C ILE A 15 -7.58 6.64 60.03
N SER A 16 -8.21 7.32 61.00
CA SER A 16 -9.56 7.01 61.47
C SER A 16 -10.63 7.29 60.40
N ASP A 17 -11.62 6.41 60.29
CA ASP A 17 -12.76 6.53 59.36
C ASP A 17 -13.44 7.91 59.31
N PRO A 18 -13.74 8.61 60.43
CA PRO A 18 -14.32 9.95 60.36
C PRO A 18 -13.42 10.98 59.66
N THR A 19 -12.11 10.85 59.80
CA THR A 19 -11.12 11.70 59.12
C THR A 19 -11.03 11.36 57.64
N ILE A 20 -11.19 10.10 57.28
CA ILE A 20 -11.18 9.65 55.87
C ILE A 20 -12.39 10.22 55.13
N ASP A 21 -13.57 10.21 55.74
CA ASP A 21 -14.78 10.73 55.11
C ASP A 21 -14.72 12.25 54.89
N LEU A 22 -14.14 12.98 55.85
CA LEU A 22 -13.84 14.41 55.73
C LEU A 22 -12.86 14.72 54.59
N LEU A 23 -11.77 13.94 54.46
CA LEU A 23 -10.79 14.12 53.39
C LEU A 23 -11.35 13.78 52.00
N LEU A 24 -12.20 12.75 51.91
CA LEU A 24 -12.82 12.31 50.66
C LEU A 24 -13.96 13.23 50.20
N SER A 25 -14.41 14.17 51.04
CA SER A 25 -15.38 15.21 50.65
C SER A 25 -14.79 16.15 49.60
N GLN A 26 -13.51 16.51 49.74
CA GLN A 26 -12.83 17.48 48.88
C GLN A 26 -11.78 16.83 47.94
N TYR A 27 -11.11 15.77 48.38
CA TYR A 27 -10.03 15.14 47.60
C TYR A 27 -10.43 13.76 47.07
N ARG A 28 -10.14 13.51 45.78
CA ARG A 28 -10.51 12.23 45.12
C ARG A 28 -9.34 11.25 45.02
N ARG A 29 -8.10 11.72 45.10
CA ARG A 29 -6.89 10.92 45.00
C ARG A 29 -5.97 11.16 46.19
N LEU A 30 -5.21 10.13 46.53
CA LEU A 30 -4.23 10.15 47.61
C LEU A 30 -3.06 11.14 47.36
N ALA A 31 -2.76 11.44 46.09
CA ALA A 31 -1.73 12.42 45.72
C ALA A 31 -2.17 13.85 46.04
N ASP A 32 -3.44 14.16 45.80
CA ASP A 32 -4.01 15.50 46.03
C ASP A 32 -4.03 15.82 47.55
N ILE A 33 -4.25 14.81 48.41
CA ILE A 33 -4.17 14.93 49.88
C ILE A 33 -2.72 15.16 50.34
N ALA A 34 -1.74 14.60 49.64
CA ALA A 34 -0.32 14.72 49.98
C ALA A 34 0.30 16.07 49.58
N GLU A 35 -0.34 16.79 48.65
CA GLU A 35 0.09 18.11 48.16
C GLU A 35 -0.68 19.27 48.81
N ALA A 36 -1.72 18.98 49.60
CA ALA A 36 -2.53 19.99 50.26
C ALA A 36 -1.75 20.71 51.38
N PRO A 37 -1.82 22.07 51.46
CA PRO A 37 -1.23 22.82 52.56
C PRO A 37 -2.00 22.54 53.86
N VAL A 38 -1.29 22.64 55.00
CA VAL A 38 -1.85 22.36 56.34
C VAL A 38 -3.09 23.23 56.61
N GLU A 39 -3.08 24.49 56.14
CA GLU A 39 -4.19 25.44 56.29
C GLU A 39 -5.50 24.96 55.66
N ASP A 40 -5.44 24.24 54.55
CA ASP A 40 -6.65 23.73 53.86
C ASP A 40 -7.21 22.47 54.54
N LEU A 41 -6.36 21.72 55.25
CA LEU A 41 -6.79 20.61 56.11
C LEU A 41 -7.43 21.11 57.40
N VAL A 42 -6.96 22.24 57.94
CA VAL A 42 -7.56 22.88 59.13
C VAL A 42 -8.94 23.48 58.81
N LYS A 43 -9.12 24.07 57.62
CA LYS A 43 -10.43 24.54 57.13
C LYS A 43 -11.47 23.43 56.99
N LEU A 44 -11.04 22.18 56.86
CA LEU A 44 -11.91 20.99 56.85
C LEU A 44 -12.34 20.56 58.26
N GLY A 45 -11.96 21.28 59.32
CA GLY A 45 -12.32 20.95 60.70
C GLY A 45 -11.39 19.94 61.37
N LEU A 46 -10.17 19.76 60.84
CA LEU A 46 -9.13 18.97 61.50
C LEU A 46 -8.29 19.86 62.41
N ASP A 47 -8.02 19.36 63.61
CA ASP A 47 -7.09 19.97 64.55
C ASP A 47 -5.68 20.04 63.94
N GLU A 48 -4.88 21.07 64.26
CA GLU A 48 -3.56 21.28 63.65
C GLU A 48 -2.64 20.06 63.82
N ASP A 49 -2.72 19.42 65.00
CA ASP A 49 -1.99 18.19 65.33
C ASP A 49 -2.45 16.99 64.48
N LYS A 50 -3.75 16.90 64.19
CA LYS A 50 -4.33 15.82 63.37
C LYS A 50 -4.00 16.02 61.89
N ALA A 51 -4.02 17.26 61.40
CA ALA A 51 -3.63 17.60 60.03
C ALA A 51 -2.13 17.29 59.79
N ALA A 52 -1.27 17.65 60.75
CA ALA A 52 0.16 17.32 60.69
C ALA A 52 0.40 15.80 60.73
N ASN A 53 -0.37 15.07 61.53
CA ASN A 53 -0.26 13.61 61.62
C ASN A 53 -0.74 12.91 60.33
N VAL A 54 -1.81 13.41 59.69
CA VAL A 54 -2.28 12.92 58.39
C VAL A 54 -1.22 13.14 57.31
N LEU A 55 -0.59 14.31 57.24
CA LEU A 55 0.49 14.57 56.28
C LEU A 55 1.72 13.68 56.51
N LYS A 56 2.08 13.41 57.78
CA LYS A 56 3.14 12.44 58.13
C LYS A 56 2.79 11.02 57.70
N LEU A 57 1.56 10.57 57.93
CA LEU A 57 1.10 9.21 57.59
C LEU A 57 0.88 9.02 56.09
N VAL A 58 0.48 10.08 55.38
CA VAL A 58 0.31 10.05 53.92
C VAL A 58 1.67 10.07 53.22
N GLY A 59 2.67 10.74 53.81
CA GLY A 59 4.00 10.86 53.24
C GLY A 59 4.03 11.69 51.95
N PRO A 60 5.22 12.08 51.46
CA PRO A 60 5.32 12.87 50.24
C PRO A 60 4.71 12.09 49.07
N ALA A 61 3.96 12.81 48.22
CA ALA A 61 3.44 12.25 46.98
C ALA A 61 4.60 11.55 46.26
N ARG A 62 4.47 10.23 46.05
CA ARG A 62 5.45 9.46 45.29
C ARG A 62 5.43 10.09 43.90
N ARG A 63 6.38 11.00 43.63
CA ARG A 63 6.68 11.47 42.27
C ARG A 63 6.87 10.18 41.50
N ARG A 64 5.85 9.80 40.71
CA ARG A 64 6.09 8.89 39.60
C ARG A 64 7.26 9.57 38.91
N LYS A 65 8.46 8.94 38.93
CA LYS A 65 9.44 9.17 37.87
C LYS A 65 8.55 9.20 36.65
N LYS A 66 8.41 10.37 36.00
CA LYS A 66 7.73 10.47 34.71
C LYS A 66 8.26 9.25 34.00
N LYS A 67 7.40 8.26 33.77
CA LYS A 67 7.74 7.07 32.99
C LYS A 67 8.41 7.72 31.82
N ALA A 68 9.75 7.56 31.70
CA ALA A 68 10.54 8.37 30.79
C ALA A 68 9.68 8.37 29.54
N THR A 69 9.11 9.54 29.20
CA THR A 69 8.37 9.69 27.96
C THR A 69 9.33 9.03 27.03
N LYS A 70 8.96 7.83 26.52
CA LYS A 70 9.78 7.07 25.57
C LYS A 70 10.34 8.19 24.75
N LYS A 71 11.66 8.49 24.85
CA LYS A 71 12.22 9.62 24.11
C LYS A 71 11.61 9.36 22.76
N VAL A 72 10.67 10.20 22.34
CA VAL A 72 10.19 10.16 20.97
C VAL A 72 11.51 10.39 20.32
N ALA A 73 12.12 9.29 19.85
CA ALA A 73 13.49 9.27 19.39
C ALA A 73 13.53 10.48 18.52
N GLU A 74 14.23 11.52 19.00
CA GLU A 74 14.08 12.90 18.54
C GLU A 74 14.10 12.75 17.05
N LYS A 75 12.91 12.88 16.42
CA LYS A 75 12.63 12.31 15.10
C LYS A 75 13.79 12.84 14.29
N ALA A 76 14.74 11.97 13.90
CA ALA A 76 16.02 12.38 13.36
C ALA A 76 15.68 13.47 12.38
N PRO A 77 16.14 14.73 12.61
CA PRO A 77 15.48 15.94 12.11
C PRO A 77 15.06 15.62 10.71
N GLU A 78 13.74 15.45 10.49
CA GLU A 78 13.22 14.91 9.24
C GLU A 78 13.92 15.76 8.20
N ALA A 79 14.90 15.16 7.50
CA ALA A 79 15.65 15.87 6.52
C ALA A 79 14.54 16.41 5.64
N LYS A 80 14.41 17.74 5.57
CA LYS A 80 13.52 18.33 4.59
C LYS A 80 14.06 17.74 3.30
N VAL A 81 13.39 16.70 2.81
CA VAL A 81 13.64 16.16 1.50
C VAL A 81 13.20 17.36 0.68
N GLU A 82 14.16 18.18 0.31
CA GLU A 82 13.96 19.13 -0.75
C GLU A 82 13.59 18.24 -1.91
N PHE A 83 12.28 18.16 -2.16
CA PHE A 83 11.77 17.57 -3.38
C PHE A 83 12.31 18.49 -4.48
N GLN A 84 13.53 18.18 -4.94
CA GLN A 84 13.99 18.71 -6.19
C GLN A 84 12.96 18.21 -7.18
N GLU A 85 12.23 19.16 -7.76
CA GLU A 85 11.34 18.86 -8.86
C GLU A 85 12.23 18.32 -9.97
N ILE A 86 12.32 16.99 -10.07
CA ILE A 86 13.08 16.34 -11.13
C ILE A 86 12.28 16.66 -12.38
N VAL A 87 12.69 17.73 -13.07
CA VAL A 87 12.21 18.06 -14.39
C VAL A 87 12.73 16.96 -15.32
N LYS A 88 11.99 15.84 -15.40
CA LYS A 88 12.26 14.71 -16.30
C LYS A 88 12.02 15.08 -17.77
N THR A 89 11.76 16.35 -18.08
CA THR A 89 11.66 16.77 -19.47
C THR A 89 13.05 16.84 -20.05
N LYS A 90 13.31 16.00 -21.06
CA LYS A 90 14.49 16.16 -21.91
C LYS A 90 14.59 17.61 -22.39
N PRO A 91 15.80 18.20 -22.47
CA PRO A 91 15.97 19.50 -23.12
C PRO A 91 15.48 19.38 -24.57
N LEU A 92 14.82 20.42 -25.06
CA LEU A 92 14.32 20.47 -26.43
C LEU A 92 15.50 20.40 -27.40
N THR A 93 15.35 19.67 -28.50
CA THR A 93 16.35 19.75 -29.57
C THR A 93 16.26 21.12 -30.26
N PRO A 94 17.34 21.60 -30.92
CA PRO A 94 17.31 22.89 -31.61
C PRO A 94 16.21 22.99 -32.68
N MET A 95 15.78 21.85 -33.22
CA MET A 95 14.69 21.77 -34.19
C MET A 95 13.30 21.75 -33.52
N GLU A 96 13.19 21.16 -32.32
CA GLU A 96 11.97 21.25 -31.49
C GLU A 96 11.73 22.66 -30.98
N GLU A 97 12.78 23.40 -30.60
CA GLU A 97 12.69 24.81 -30.22
C GLU A 97 12.16 25.65 -31.38
N LYS A 98 12.75 25.53 -32.57
CA LYS A 98 12.27 26.22 -33.78
C LYS A 98 10.81 25.91 -34.11
N LEU A 99 10.39 24.66 -34.01
CA LEU A 99 9.01 24.26 -34.30
C LEU A 99 8.03 24.75 -33.23
N THR A 100 8.49 24.87 -31.99
CA THR A 100 7.70 25.39 -30.87
C THR A 100 7.54 26.90 -31.01
N ASP A 101 8.62 27.63 -31.30
CA ASP A 101 8.58 29.07 -31.58
C ASP A 101 7.66 29.37 -32.78
N MET A 102 7.77 28.60 -33.87
CA MET A 102 6.89 28.73 -35.04
C MET A 102 5.42 28.37 -34.73
N ALA A 103 5.17 27.42 -33.83
CA ALA A 103 3.82 27.08 -33.41
C ALA A 103 3.22 28.17 -32.51
N ASP A 104 4.02 28.76 -31.63
CA ASP A 104 3.64 29.84 -30.74
C ASP A 104 3.37 31.14 -31.51
N GLU A 105 4.18 31.46 -32.54
CA GLU A 105 3.93 32.56 -33.48
C GLU A 105 2.59 32.42 -34.22
N LEU A 106 2.15 31.18 -34.46
CA LEU A 106 0.92 30.86 -35.17
C LEU A 106 -0.27 30.56 -34.22
N ASP A 107 -0.10 30.66 -32.90
CA ASP A 107 -1.07 30.31 -31.84
C ASP A 107 -1.65 28.90 -31.99
N LEU A 108 -0.84 27.95 -32.48
CA LEU A 108 -1.27 26.57 -32.73
C LEU A 108 -1.11 25.73 -31.47
N LYS A 109 -2.24 25.32 -30.88
CA LYS A 109 -2.24 24.39 -29.75
C LYS A 109 -1.90 22.98 -30.20
N LEU A 110 -0.64 22.60 -30.08
CA LEU A 110 -0.13 21.26 -30.38
C LEU A 110 0.54 20.66 -29.14
N SER A 111 0.36 19.36 -28.94
CA SER A 111 1.05 18.65 -27.86
C SER A 111 2.54 18.52 -28.16
N ARG A 112 3.38 18.64 -27.14
CA ARG A 112 4.85 18.50 -27.25
C ARG A 112 5.28 17.19 -27.92
N ARG A 113 4.54 16.09 -27.70
CA ARG A 113 4.84 14.79 -28.32
C ARG A 113 4.65 14.81 -29.83
N VAL A 114 3.65 15.53 -30.33
CA VAL A 114 3.45 15.73 -31.77
C VAL A 114 4.57 16.59 -32.35
N ILE A 115 4.99 17.65 -31.64
CA ILE A 115 6.11 18.51 -32.07
C ILE A 115 7.41 17.70 -32.13
N SER A 116 7.70 16.90 -31.11
CA SER A 116 8.89 16.04 -31.06
C SER A 116 8.91 14.99 -32.19
N GLU A 117 7.75 14.37 -32.48
CA GLU A 117 7.61 13.43 -33.59
C GLU A 117 7.72 14.11 -34.96
N LEU A 118 7.27 15.36 -35.09
CA LEU A 118 7.49 16.14 -36.30
C LEU A 118 8.96 16.52 -36.45
N ALA A 119 9.61 16.95 -35.37
CA ALA A 119 11.03 17.30 -35.35
C ALA A 119 11.90 16.10 -35.77
N SER A 120 11.67 14.92 -35.20
CA SER A 120 12.43 13.70 -35.56
C SER A 120 12.26 13.27 -37.01
N ARG A 121 11.10 13.54 -37.62
CA ARG A 121 10.83 13.26 -39.04
C ARG A 121 11.36 14.33 -39.99
N LEU A 122 11.51 15.56 -39.51
CA LEU A 122 12.07 16.69 -40.25
C LEU A 122 13.60 16.73 -40.14
N ASP A 123 14.17 16.16 -39.07
CA ASP A 123 15.61 15.98 -38.88
C ASP A 123 16.19 15.14 -40.04
N GLY A 124 16.88 15.82 -40.97
CA GLY A 124 17.46 15.23 -42.18
C GLY A 124 16.88 15.75 -43.50
N HIS A 125 15.82 16.58 -43.46
CA HIS A 125 15.23 17.21 -44.64
C HIS A 125 15.27 18.74 -44.54
N ASP A 126 15.99 19.39 -45.45
CA ASP A 126 16.04 20.85 -45.56
C ASP A 126 14.78 21.34 -46.30
N LEU A 127 13.73 21.66 -45.54
CA LEU A 127 12.44 22.12 -46.04
C LEU A 127 12.31 23.64 -45.89
N PRO A 128 11.76 24.34 -46.89
CA PRO A 128 11.44 25.75 -46.75
C PRO A 128 10.45 26.01 -45.61
N ASP A 129 10.64 27.11 -44.88
CA ASP A 129 9.82 27.53 -43.73
C ASP A 129 8.31 27.56 -44.06
N ASP A 130 7.93 27.98 -45.27
CA ASP A 130 6.53 27.99 -45.73
C ASP A 130 5.87 26.60 -45.73
N LYS A 131 6.64 25.55 -46.07
CA LYS A 131 6.13 24.18 -46.06
C LYS A 131 6.02 23.65 -44.64
N ILE A 132 6.93 24.04 -43.75
CA ILE A 132 6.86 23.71 -42.32
C ILE A 132 5.60 24.35 -41.71
N HIS A 133 5.31 25.61 -42.02
CA HIS A 133 4.06 26.28 -41.61
C HIS A 133 2.82 25.54 -42.12
N ALA A 134 2.80 25.09 -43.37
CA ALA A 134 1.68 24.33 -43.91
C ALA A 134 1.49 22.97 -43.20
N VAL A 135 2.57 22.30 -42.83
CA VAL A 135 2.54 21.04 -42.08
C VAL A 135 1.99 21.27 -40.68
N LEU A 136 2.47 22.30 -39.97
CA LEU A 136 1.99 22.66 -38.64
C LEU A 136 0.48 23.00 -38.65
N LYS A 137 0.04 23.81 -39.62
CA LYS A 137 -1.40 24.13 -39.80
C LYS A 137 -2.24 22.89 -40.03
N LYS A 138 -1.78 21.98 -40.89
CA LYS A 138 -2.50 20.73 -41.18
C LYS A 138 -2.50 19.77 -39.98
N ALA A 139 -1.42 19.74 -39.19
CA ALA A 139 -1.34 18.97 -37.96
C ALA A 139 -2.32 19.51 -36.91
N HIS A 140 -2.40 20.83 -36.76
CA HIS A 140 -3.34 21.47 -35.85
C HIS A 140 -4.79 21.26 -36.29
N GLN A 141 -5.11 21.45 -37.56
CA GLN A 141 -6.45 21.16 -38.10
C GLN A 141 -6.88 19.71 -37.79
N ARG A 142 -6.00 18.74 -38.03
CA ARG A 142 -6.29 17.34 -37.68
C ARG A 142 -6.48 17.13 -36.18
N TYR A 143 -5.71 17.82 -35.35
CA TYR A 143 -5.86 17.75 -33.90
C TYR A 143 -7.24 18.26 -33.47
N GLU A 144 -7.67 19.43 -33.96
CA GLU A 144 -8.99 20.00 -33.65
C GLU A 144 -10.14 19.12 -34.14
N GLU A 145 -10.04 18.56 -35.36
CA GLU A 145 -11.06 17.67 -35.92
C GLU A 145 -11.23 16.36 -35.13
N HIS A 146 -10.22 15.93 -34.36
CA HIS A 146 -10.24 14.69 -33.58
C HIS A 146 -10.33 14.93 -32.06
N LEU A 147 -10.66 16.15 -31.65
CA LEU A 147 -11.01 16.41 -30.26
C LEU A 147 -12.30 15.65 -29.91
N MET A 148 -12.38 15.16 -28.68
CA MET A 148 -13.59 14.51 -28.19
C MET A 148 -14.71 15.55 -28.04
N ASP A 149 -15.90 15.22 -28.53
CA ASP A 149 -17.07 16.08 -28.40
C ASP A 149 -17.41 16.35 -26.93
N ALA A 150 -17.78 17.59 -26.63
CA ALA A 150 -18.14 17.99 -25.28
C ALA A 150 -19.40 17.24 -24.81
N ASN A 151 -19.43 16.87 -23.52
CA ASN A 151 -20.52 16.11 -22.86
C ASN A 151 -20.73 14.69 -23.40
N GLU A 152 -19.78 14.16 -24.17
CA GLU A 152 -19.78 12.76 -24.57
C GLU A 152 -19.58 11.84 -23.36
N SER A 153 -20.20 10.65 -23.42
CA SER A 153 -20.35 9.73 -22.30
C SER A 153 -19.10 8.86 -22.05
N ALA A 154 -17.91 9.46 -21.98
CA ALA A 154 -16.62 8.75 -21.91
C ALA A 154 -16.53 7.67 -20.83
N GLY A 155 -17.15 7.88 -19.67
CA GLY A 155 -17.17 6.87 -18.60
C GLY A 155 -17.91 5.59 -19.00
N ILE A 156 -19.02 5.71 -19.74
CA ILE A 156 -19.78 4.56 -20.24
C ILE A 156 -19.01 3.86 -21.36
N LEU A 157 -18.47 4.62 -22.31
CA LEU A 157 -17.63 4.07 -23.38
C LEU A 157 -16.42 3.32 -22.80
N ALA A 158 -15.69 3.92 -21.87
CA ALA A 158 -14.54 3.27 -21.25
C ALA A 158 -14.92 1.97 -20.52
N ALA A 159 -16.02 1.98 -19.77
CA ALA A 159 -16.50 0.79 -19.07
C ALA A 159 -16.88 -0.33 -20.05
N GLN A 160 -17.55 0.00 -21.16
CA GLN A 160 -17.91 -0.97 -22.20
C GLN A 160 -16.67 -1.48 -22.93
N SER A 161 -15.75 -0.60 -23.34
CA SER A 161 -14.54 -0.99 -24.08
C SER A 161 -13.58 -1.85 -23.27
N ILE A 162 -13.51 -1.67 -21.94
CA ILE A 162 -12.72 -2.53 -21.05
C ILE A 162 -13.47 -3.84 -20.74
N GLY A 163 -14.80 -3.80 -20.64
CA GLY A 163 -15.62 -4.96 -20.29
C GLY A 163 -15.90 -5.93 -21.45
N GLU A 164 -16.06 -5.42 -22.67
CA GLU A 164 -16.36 -6.21 -23.87
C GLU A 164 -15.31 -7.32 -24.11
N PRO A 165 -14.00 -7.03 -24.08
CA PRO A 165 -12.98 -8.07 -24.23
C PRO A 165 -13.05 -9.13 -23.14
N GLY A 166 -13.55 -8.80 -21.95
CA GLY A 166 -13.70 -9.75 -20.85
C GLY A 166 -14.59 -10.95 -21.19
N THR A 167 -15.57 -10.79 -22.09
CA THR A 167 -16.41 -11.90 -22.57
C THR A 167 -15.71 -12.80 -23.58
N GLN A 168 -14.71 -12.26 -24.27
CA GLN A 168 -13.92 -12.94 -25.29
C GLN A 168 -12.65 -13.58 -24.70
N MET A 169 -12.25 -13.15 -23.50
CA MET A 169 -11.16 -13.76 -22.74
C MET A 169 -11.51 -15.21 -22.37
N THR A 170 -10.95 -16.14 -23.12
CA THR A 170 -10.95 -17.56 -22.76
C THR A 170 -9.80 -17.85 -21.80
N MET A 171 -9.92 -18.87 -20.94
CA MET A 171 -8.81 -19.26 -20.05
C MET A 171 -7.62 -19.75 -20.88
N ARG A 172 -6.68 -18.85 -21.19
CA ARG A 172 -5.33 -19.19 -21.64
C ARG A 172 -4.41 -18.99 -20.46
N THR A 173 -4.13 -20.06 -19.72
CA THR A 173 -2.95 -20.10 -18.86
C THR A 173 -1.72 -20.14 -19.75
N PHE A 174 -1.15 -18.97 -20.04
CA PHE A 174 0.20 -18.93 -20.58
C PHE A 174 1.15 -19.37 -19.47
N HIS A 175 1.80 -20.51 -19.66
CA HIS A 175 3.06 -20.75 -18.99
C HIS A 175 4.05 -19.75 -19.60
N TYR A 176 4.71 -18.94 -18.77
CA TYR A 176 5.81 -18.11 -19.24
C TYR A 176 6.82 -19.05 -19.91
N ALA A 177 7.00 -18.93 -21.23
CA ALA A 177 7.87 -19.82 -21.97
C ALA A 177 9.31 -19.66 -21.44
N GLY A 178 9.77 -20.65 -20.65
CA GLY A 178 11.10 -20.68 -20.06
C GLY A 178 11.17 -20.73 -18.53
N VAL A 179 10.07 -20.53 -17.79
CA VAL A 179 10.05 -20.65 -16.31
C VAL A 179 8.89 -21.53 -15.89
N ALA A 180 9.11 -22.84 -15.83
CA ALA A 180 8.09 -23.84 -15.50
C ALA A 180 7.56 -23.74 -14.05
N GLU A 181 8.13 -22.88 -13.20
CA GLU A 181 7.89 -22.89 -11.75
C GLU A 181 7.10 -21.70 -11.18
N ILE A 182 6.88 -20.61 -11.93
CA ILE A 182 6.08 -19.47 -11.45
C ILE A 182 4.80 -19.36 -12.28
N ASN A 183 3.69 -19.79 -11.68
CA ASN A 183 2.36 -19.57 -12.26
C ASN A 183 1.92 -18.14 -11.94
N VAL A 184 1.75 -17.32 -12.96
CA VAL A 184 1.13 -15.99 -12.83
C VAL A 184 -0.34 -16.11 -13.23
N THR A 185 -1.23 -15.50 -12.44
CA THR A 185 -2.64 -15.35 -12.79
C THR A 185 -2.73 -14.36 -13.93
N LEU A 186 -3.09 -14.85 -15.12
CA LEU A 186 -3.20 -14.06 -16.34
C LEU A 186 -4.66 -13.98 -16.84
N GLY A 187 -4.93 -12.97 -17.66
CA GLY A 187 -6.23 -12.77 -18.32
C GLY A 187 -7.28 -12.13 -17.41
N LEU A 188 -8.54 -12.54 -17.58
CA LEU A 188 -9.68 -11.90 -16.90
C LEU A 188 -9.60 -11.90 -15.37
N PRO A 189 -9.21 -13.01 -14.69
CA PRO A 189 -9.09 -12.99 -13.23
C PRO A 189 -8.15 -11.90 -12.73
N ARG A 190 -7.05 -11.66 -13.44
CA ARG A 190 -6.08 -10.61 -13.11
C ARG A 190 -6.67 -9.22 -13.28
N LEU A 191 -7.38 -8.99 -14.38
CA LEU A 191 -8.07 -7.71 -14.61
C LEU A 191 -9.12 -7.42 -13.53
N ILE A 192 -9.84 -8.44 -13.07
CA ILE A 192 -10.78 -8.32 -11.94
C ILE A 192 -10.03 -7.95 -10.65
N GLU A 193 -8.89 -8.59 -10.35
CA GLU A 193 -8.10 -8.25 -9.16
C GLU A 193 -7.62 -6.79 -9.14
N ILE A 194 -7.19 -6.29 -10.31
CA ILE A 194 -6.75 -4.91 -10.50
C ILE A 194 -7.91 -3.95 -10.23
N VAL A 195 -9.04 -4.17 -10.90
CA VAL A 195 -10.25 -3.32 -10.80
C VAL A 195 -10.88 -3.35 -9.40
N ASP A 196 -10.79 -4.48 -8.70
CA ASP A 196 -11.24 -4.64 -7.32
C ASP A 196 -10.24 -4.09 -6.29
N ALA A 197 -9.08 -3.56 -6.73
CA ALA A 197 -8.02 -3.06 -5.87
C ALA A 197 -7.69 -4.04 -4.72
N ARG A 198 -7.52 -5.33 -5.05
CA ARG A 198 -7.27 -6.35 -4.03
C ARG A 198 -5.96 -6.04 -3.29
N ARG A 199 -6.01 -6.15 -1.96
CA ARG A 199 -4.85 -5.88 -1.09
C ARG A 199 -3.67 -6.80 -1.36
N VAL A 200 -3.94 -8.09 -1.60
CA VAL A 200 -2.93 -9.08 -1.97
C VAL A 200 -3.46 -9.81 -3.22
N PRO A 201 -2.73 -9.78 -4.35
CA PRO A 201 -3.13 -10.50 -5.54
C PRO A 201 -2.97 -12.02 -5.32
N SER A 202 -3.63 -12.85 -6.13
CA SER A 202 -3.56 -14.31 -5.94
C SER A 202 -2.17 -14.88 -6.23
N THR A 203 -1.42 -14.27 -7.14
CA THR A 203 -0.03 -14.63 -7.46
C THR A 203 0.85 -13.37 -7.45
N PRO A 204 1.33 -12.93 -6.28
CA PRO A 204 2.23 -11.78 -6.19
C PRO A 204 3.57 -12.11 -6.88
N LEU A 205 4.04 -11.16 -7.68
CA LEU A 205 5.29 -11.23 -8.43
C LEU A 205 6.03 -9.90 -8.24
N MET A 206 7.35 -9.98 -8.12
CA MET A 206 8.21 -8.81 -8.29
C MET A 206 9.23 -9.05 -9.39
N GLU A 207 9.61 -7.95 -10.03
CA GLU A 207 10.69 -7.87 -10.98
C GLU A 207 11.76 -6.94 -10.37
N ILE A 208 12.86 -7.55 -9.94
CA ILE A 208 13.93 -6.88 -9.22
C ILE A 208 15.11 -6.68 -10.17
N HIS A 209 15.39 -5.42 -10.46
CA HIS A 209 16.53 -5.03 -11.26
C HIS A 209 17.74 -4.80 -10.36
N MET A 210 18.91 -5.21 -10.81
CA MET A 210 20.17 -5.00 -10.09
C MET A 210 20.78 -3.65 -10.47
N ALA A 211 21.60 -3.12 -9.56
CA ALA A 211 22.41 -1.94 -9.83
C ALA A 211 23.31 -2.16 -11.07
N PRO A 212 23.57 -1.12 -11.89
CA PRO A 212 24.34 -1.26 -13.13
C PRO A 212 25.73 -1.88 -12.95
N GLU A 213 26.33 -1.71 -11.78
CA GLU A 213 27.65 -2.25 -11.42
C GLU A 213 27.66 -3.78 -11.27
N VAL A 214 26.53 -4.36 -10.85
CA VAL A 214 26.40 -5.78 -10.47
C VAL A 214 25.55 -6.56 -11.47
N ALA A 215 24.81 -5.86 -12.34
CA ALA A 215 23.84 -6.44 -13.28
C ALA A 215 24.44 -7.48 -14.25
N GLY A 216 25.76 -7.48 -14.49
CA GLY A 216 26.45 -8.43 -15.36
C GLY A 216 27.05 -9.67 -14.66
N ASP A 217 27.15 -9.67 -13.33
CA ASP A 217 27.82 -10.74 -12.57
C ASP A 217 26.81 -11.73 -11.97
N VAL A 218 26.82 -12.96 -12.49
CA VAL A 218 25.91 -14.04 -12.07
C VAL A 218 26.08 -14.39 -10.59
N ASP A 219 27.31 -14.44 -10.10
CA ASP A 219 27.57 -14.91 -8.74
C ASP A 219 27.12 -13.89 -7.71
N ALA A 220 27.29 -12.61 -8.01
CA ALA A 220 26.80 -11.53 -7.17
C ALA A 220 25.26 -11.46 -7.18
N VAL A 221 24.61 -11.58 -8.35
CA VAL A 221 23.13 -11.61 -8.44
C VAL A 221 22.56 -12.82 -7.70
N ARG A 222 23.23 -13.98 -7.80
CA ARG A 222 22.81 -15.20 -7.10
C ARG A 222 22.85 -15.03 -5.59
N LYS A 223 23.89 -14.37 -5.06
CA LYS A 223 23.97 -14.04 -3.62
C LYS A 223 22.85 -13.11 -3.18
N VAL A 224 22.51 -12.10 -3.99
CA VAL A 224 21.36 -11.21 -3.71
C VAL A 224 20.06 -12.01 -3.70
N ALA A 225 19.83 -12.87 -4.69
CA ALA A 225 18.64 -13.72 -4.76
C ALA A 225 18.50 -14.64 -3.54
N SER A 226 19.60 -15.26 -3.09
CA SER A 226 19.60 -16.11 -1.88
C SER A 226 19.36 -15.34 -0.58
N ARG A 227 19.72 -14.05 -0.52
CA ARG A 227 19.39 -13.20 0.64
C ARG A 227 17.93 -12.77 0.65
N ILE A 228 17.32 -12.59 -0.52
CA ILE A 228 15.92 -12.17 -0.66
C ILE A 228 14.98 -13.37 -0.44
N GLU A 229 15.34 -14.55 -0.96
CA GLU A 229 14.54 -15.78 -0.85
C GLU A 229 14.35 -16.22 0.62
N LYS A 230 13.08 -16.34 1.06
CA LYS A 230 12.75 -16.90 2.36
C LYS A 230 13.21 -18.33 2.45
N THR A 231 14.11 -18.57 3.39
CA THR A 231 14.67 -19.88 3.68
C THR A 231 14.17 -20.35 5.04
N THR A 232 13.35 -21.40 5.01
CA THR A 232 12.86 -22.05 6.23
C THR A 232 13.86 -23.11 6.69
N LEU A 233 13.74 -23.54 7.95
CA LEU A 233 14.61 -24.61 8.47
C LEU A 233 14.45 -25.91 7.66
N LEU A 234 13.26 -26.18 7.13
CA LEU A 234 12.96 -27.37 6.34
C LEU A 234 13.70 -27.39 4.98
N ASP A 235 14.05 -26.22 4.44
CA ASP A 235 14.78 -26.14 3.17
C ASP A 235 16.25 -26.53 3.33
N ILE A 236 16.82 -26.24 4.50
CA ILE A 236 18.26 -26.35 4.79
C ILE A 236 18.63 -27.52 5.71
N ALA A 237 17.67 -28.15 6.38
CA ALA A 237 17.94 -29.19 7.36
C ALA A 237 16.82 -30.24 7.46
N ASP A 238 17.23 -31.48 7.73
CA ASP A 238 16.31 -32.57 8.07
C ASP A 238 16.02 -32.57 9.57
N ILE A 239 14.75 -32.70 9.94
CA ILE A 239 14.29 -32.62 11.32
C ILE A 239 13.85 -34.00 11.79
N GLU A 240 14.62 -34.60 12.69
CA GLU A 240 14.31 -35.86 13.35
C GLU A 240 13.79 -35.64 14.77
N THR A 241 12.80 -36.43 15.16
CA THR A 241 12.22 -36.38 16.50
C THR A 241 12.64 -37.59 17.31
N ASP A 242 13.42 -37.37 18.36
CA ASP A 242 13.76 -38.40 19.33
C ASP A 242 12.74 -38.39 20.46
N ILE A 243 11.82 -39.35 20.40
CA ILE A 243 10.71 -39.50 21.36
C ILE A 243 11.23 -39.96 22.72
N VAL A 244 12.35 -40.70 22.77
CA VAL A 244 12.89 -41.28 24.02
C VAL A 244 13.50 -40.19 24.89
N ASN A 245 14.31 -39.33 24.28
CA ASN A 245 14.97 -38.23 24.98
C ASN A 245 14.19 -36.91 24.90
N MET A 246 12.99 -36.92 24.31
CA MET A 246 12.11 -35.75 24.15
C MET A 246 12.85 -34.54 23.56
N ARG A 247 13.63 -34.79 22.51
CA ARG A 247 14.45 -33.80 21.81
C ARG A 247 14.19 -33.84 20.31
N VAL A 248 14.39 -32.70 19.66
CA VAL A 248 14.35 -32.58 18.20
C VAL A 248 15.78 -32.39 17.73
N ILE A 249 16.23 -33.24 16.81
CA ILE A 249 17.56 -33.20 16.22
C ILE A 249 17.41 -32.66 14.81
N VAL A 250 18.12 -31.57 14.53
CA VAL A 250 18.14 -30.94 13.21
C VAL A 250 19.50 -31.27 12.59
N HIS A 251 19.47 -31.96 11.45
CA HIS A 251 20.64 -32.30 10.64
C HIS A 251 20.75 -31.30 9.48
N PRO A 252 21.57 -30.26 9.62
CA PRO A 252 21.77 -29.29 8.56
C PRO A 252 22.57 -29.87 7.39
N ASP A 253 22.21 -29.50 6.17
CA ASP A 253 22.91 -29.89 4.95
C ASP A 253 24.03 -28.86 4.62
N GLU A 254 25.29 -29.30 4.69
CA GLU A 254 26.47 -28.46 4.45
C GLU A 254 26.51 -27.85 3.04
N ILE A 255 25.96 -28.54 2.03
CA ILE A 255 25.94 -28.06 0.64
C ILE A 255 24.97 -26.88 0.53
N LYS A 256 23.79 -27.00 1.15
CA LYS A 256 22.78 -25.93 1.10
C LYS A 256 23.17 -24.72 1.95
N LEU A 257 23.85 -24.96 3.07
CA LEU A 257 24.38 -23.89 3.92
C LEU A 257 25.46 -23.07 3.22
N SER A 258 26.40 -23.74 2.54
CA SER A 258 27.47 -23.06 1.80
C SER A 258 26.96 -22.29 0.58
N GLN A 259 25.92 -22.78 -0.10
CA GLN A 259 25.29 -22.05 -1.21
C GLN A 259 24.54 -20.79 -0.77
N LYS A 260 24.00 -20.77 0.45
CA LYS A 260 23.21 -19.64 0.99
C LYS A 260 24.01 -18.72 1.93
N ASP A 261 25.30 -18.97 2.12
CA ASP A 261 26.18 -18.26 3.07
C ASP A 261 25.61 -18.23 4.52
N ILE A 262 24.98 -19.32 4.96
CA ILE A 262 24.38 -19.45 6.31
C ILE A 262 25.35 -20.17 7.26
N THR A 263 25.63 -19.55 8.40
CA THR A 263 26.39 -20.20 9.48
C THR A 263 25.46 -20.89 10.49
N LEU A 264 25.93 -21.97 11.12
CA LEU A 264 25.18 -22.68 12.18
C LEU A 264 24.84 -21.76 13.37
N GLU A 265 25.72 -20.81 13.66
CA GLU A 265 25.50 -19.79 14.70
C GLU A 265 24.31 -18.89 14.37
N HIS A 266 24.17 -18.48 13.11
CA HIS A 266 23.06 -17.63 12.66
C HIS A 266 21.70 -18.36 12.79
N ILE A 267 21.67 -19.68 12.54
CA ILE A 267 20.47 -20.50 12.71
C ILE A 267 20.05 -20.53 14.19
N VAL A 268 21.00 -20.75 15.09
CA VAL A 268 20.75 -20.78 16.53
C VAL A 268 20.24 -19.43 17.05
N GLU A 269 20.85 -18.31 16.62
CA GLU A 269 20.36 -16.98 16.99
C GLU A 269 18.92 -16.71 16.52
N LYS A 270 18.56 -17.19 15.32
CA LYS A 270 17.23 -17.02 14.74
C LYS A 270 16.19 -17.89 15.44
N LEU A 271 16.53 -19.14 15.75
CA LEU A 271 15.67 -20.02 16.55
C LEU A 271 15.45 -19.46 17.95
N ASP A 272 16.48 -18.85 18.56
CA ASP A 272 16.36 -18.25 19.90
C ASP A 272 15.55 -16.93 19.93
N LYS A 273 15.47 -16.20 18.80
CA LYS A 273 14.57 -15.04 18.64
C LYS A 273 13.10 -15.44 18.72
N GLU A 274 12.79 -16.68 18.38
CA GLU A 274 11.43 -17.19 18.38
C GLU A 274 10.96 -17.47 19.81
N ARG A 275 9.87 -16.83 20.22
CA ARG A 275 9.41 -16.83 21.63
C ARG A 275 9.23 -18.23 22.24
N ARG A 276 8.97 -19.24 21.40
CA ARG A 276 8.68 -20.63 21.81
C ARG A 276 9.92 -21.54 21.83
N LEU A 277 10.98 -21.17 21.13
CA LEU A 277 12.24 -21.94 21.00
C LEU A 277 13.39 -21.33 21.81
N ARG A 278 13.12 -20.23 22.50
CA ARG A 278 14.10 -19.44 23.25
C ARG A 278 14.89 -20.26 24.27
N LYS A 279 16.22 -20.33 24.09
CA LYS A 279 17.20 -21.03 24.93
C LYS A 279 17.08 -22.56 24.93
N LEU A 280 16.45 -23.13 23.92
CA LEU A 280 16.29 -24.59 23.79
C LEU A 280 17.27 -25.21 22.79
N SER A 281 17.95 -24.38 22.00
CA SER A 281 18.89 -24.78 20.96
C SER A 281 20.30 -24.93 21.53
N ARG A 282 20.92 -26.10 21.32
CA ARG A 282 22.34 -26.36 21.57
C ARG A 282 22.97 -26.94 20.31
N ILE A 283 24.22 -26.57 20.04
CA ILE A 283 25.02 -27.15 18.96
C ILE A 283 25.83 -28.30 19.56
N GLU A 284 25.65 -29.51 19.03
CA GLU A 284 26.46 -30.69 19.36
C GLU A 284 26.85 -31.38 18.05
N ASP A 285 28.15 -31.59 17.82
CA ASP A 285 28.71 -32.34 16.68
C ASP A 285 28.13 -31.96 15.29
N GLY A 286 28.04 -30.66 15.00
CA GLY A 286 27.51 -30.16 13.72
C GLY A 286 25.99 -30.26 13.58
N LYS A 287 25.28 -30.67 14.64
CA LYS A 287 23.81 -30.79 14.70
C LYS A 287 23.23 -29.80 15.69
N ILE A 288 22.00 -29.37 15.43
CA ILE A 288 21.25 -28.50 16.35
C ILE A 288 20.26 -29.37 17.11
N ILE A 289 20.39 -29.40 18.44
CA ILE A 289 19.50 -30.13 19.33
C ILE A 289 18.58 -29.12 20.00
N LEU A 290 17.27 -29.28 19.80
CA LEU A 290 16.23 -28.54 20.50
C LEU A 290 15.68 -29.43 21.62
N SER A 291 15.94 -29.04 22.86
CA SER A 291 15.48 -29.77 24.06
C SER A 291 14.29 -29.07 24.71
N THR A 292 13.42 -29.80 25.42
CA THR A 292 12.40 -29.18 26.27
C THR A 292 13.04 -28.58 27.53
N PRO A 293 12.50 -27.49 28.12
CA PRO A 293 13.11 -26.88 29.30
C PRO A 293 13.13 -27.89 30.46
N GLU A 294 14.28 -28.04 31.12
CA GLU A 294 14.49 -28.98 32.25
C GLU A 294 13.50 -28.80 33.42
N ASN A 295 12.76 -27.68 33.48
CA ASN A 295 11.86 -27.29 34.57
C ASN A 295 10.37 -27.66 34.39
N GLU A 296 9.98 -28.33 33.30
CA GLU A 296 8.58 -28.72 33.07
C GLU A 296 8.44 -30.19 32.65
N GLU A 297 7.32 -30.82 33.02
CA GLU A 297 7.03 -32.20 32.62
C GLU A 297 7.04 -32.35 31.08
N PRO A 298 7.75 -33.34 30.55
CA PRO A 298 7.82 -33.59 29.11
C PRO A 298 6.45 -34.03 28.60
N SER A 299 5.81 -33.17 27.80
CA SER A 299 4.52 -33.45 27.17
C SER A 299 4.71 -33.63 25.66
N PHE A 300 4.19 -34.73 25.10
CA PHE A 300 4.20 -34.98 23.66
C PHE A 300 3.62 -33.82 22.84
N LYS A 301 2.59 -33.16 23.37
CA LYS A 301 1.96 -31.99 22.74
C LYS A 301 2.93 -30.80 22.60
N LYS A 302 3.84 -30.62 23.56
CA LYS A 302 4.87 -29.57 23.49
C LYS A 302 5.96 -29.92 22.49
N LEU A 303 6.38 -31.19 22.45
CA LEU A 303 7.33 -31.67 21.44
C LEU A 303 6.78 -31.43 20.02
N GLN A 304 5.52 -31.81 19.77
CA GLN A 304 4.88 -31.60 18.48
C GLN A 304 4.79 -30.11 18.10
N LEU A 305 4.50 -29.24 19.08
CA LEU A 305 4.49 -27.79 18.87
C LEU A 305 5.89 -27.23 18.56
N ILE A 306 6.92 -27.73 19.24
CA ILE A 306 8.33 -27.37 18.97
C ILE A 306 8.73 -27.79 17.57
N VAL A 307 8.37 -29.01 17.14
CA VAL A 307 8.63 -29.50 15.77
C VAL A 307 7.93 -28.65 14.73
N GLN A 308 6.65 -28.32 14.93
CA GLN A 308 5.92 -27.44 14.01
C GLN A 308 6.55 -26.05 13.94
N THR A 309 6.88 -25.47 15.09
CA THR A 309 7.51 -24.14 15.14
C THR A 309 8.89 -24.16 14.48
N ALA A 310 9.69 -25.19 14.72
CA ALA A 310 11.01 -25.35 14.11
C ALA A 310 10.92 -25.53 12.59
N ARG A 311 9.90 -26.22 12.07
CA ARG A 311 9.65 -26.37 10.63
C ARG A 311 9.33 -25.03 9.96
N ASP A 312 8.48 -24.22 10.59
CA ASP A 312 8.01 -22.95 10.04
C ASP A 312 8.98 -21.78 10.30
N ALA A 313 10.04 -22.00 11.10
CA ALA A 313 11.00 -20.97 11.47
C ALA A 313 11.74 -20.44 10.24
N ALA A 314 11.59 -19.14 9.98
CA ALA A 314 12.30 -18.43 8.93
C ALA A 314 13.72 -18.05 9.41
N ILE A 315 14.74 -18.62 8.77
CA ILE A 315 16.13 -18.43 9.15
C ILE A 315 16.71 -17.19 8.46
N GLN A 316 16.52 -17.10 7.15
CA GLN A 316 16.98 -16.01 6.30
C GLN A 316 15.92 -15.66 5.26
N GLY A 317 16.02 -14.47 4.68
CA GLY A 317 15.11 -14.00 3.64
C GLY A 317 14.21 -12.88 4.11
N ILE A 318 13.59 -12.25 3.12
CA ILE A 318 12.57 -11.23 3.30
C ILE A 318 11.22 -11.94 3.47
N ASP A 319 10.40 -11.44 4.41
CA ASP A 319 9.08 -12.05 4.61
C ASP A 319 8.17 -11.77 3.42
N GLY A 320 7.33 -12.75 3.05
CA GLY A 320 6.43 -12.67 1.90
C GLY A 320 7.04 -13.06 0.55
N ILE A 321 8.33 -13.40 0.47
CA ILE A 321 8.97 -13.88 -0.76
C ILE A 321 9.33 -15.36 -0.62
N GLU A 322 8.61 -16.23 -1.32
CA GLU A 322 8.79 -17.68 -1.22
C GLU A 322 9.97 -18.19 -2.04
N ARG A 323 10.12 -17.70 -3.29
CA ARG A 323 11.17 -18.17 -4.21
C ARG A 323 11.69 -17.02 -5.05
N ALA A 324 12.98 -17.06 -5.41
CA ALA A 324 13.63 -16.09 -6.28
C ALA A 324 14.34 -16.79 -7.45
N ILE A 325 13.99 -16.42 -8.68
CA ILE A 325 14.52 -17.02 -9.91
C ILE A 325 15.28 -15.97 -10.71
N LEU A 326 16.49 -16.31 -11.14
CA LEU A 326 17.30 -15.45 -11.98
C LEU A 326 16.97 -15.68 -13.45
N ARG A 327 16.78 -14.60 -14.21
CA ARG A 327 16.61 -14.63 -15.66
C ARG A 327 17.56 -13.64 -16.31
N LYS A 328 18.13 -14.02 -17.44
CA LYS A 328 18.94 -13.10 -18.25
C LYS A 328 18.03 -12.41 -19.27
N GLU A 329 17.95 -11.08 -19.19
CA GLU A 329 17.27 -10.25 -20.18
C GLU A 329 18.32 -9.40 -20.91
N GLY A 330 18.61 -9.78 -22.16
CA GLY A 330 19.68 -9.15 -22.94
C GLY A 330 21.05 -9.34 -22.29
N SER A 331 21.65 -8.24 -21.82
CA SER A 331 22.95 -8.21 -21.13
C SER A 331 22.86 -8.22 -19.60
N GLU A 332 21.67 -8.06 -19.03
CA GLU A 332 21.46 -7.89 -17.59
C GLU A 332 20.79 -9.13 -16.98
N TYR A 333 21.09 -9.41 -15.71
CA TYR A 333 20.38 -10.40 -14.91
C TYR A 333 19.29 -9.73 -14.07
N VAL A 334 18.06 -10.21 -14.21
CA VAL A 334 16.86 -9.76 -13.49
C VAL A 334 16.38 -10.89 -12.58
N ILE A 335 15.97 -10.55 -11.37
CA ILE A 335 15.43 -11.51 -10.41
C ILE A 335 13.90 -11.41 -10.43
N TYR A 336 13.23 -12.52 -10.69
CA TYR A 336 11.78 -12.66 -10.56
C TYR A 336 11.46 -13.40 -9.26
N THR A 337 10.62 -12.81 -8.42
CA THR A 337 10.23 -13.42 -7.14
C THR A 337 8.79 -13.93 -7.17
N ALA A 338 8.55 -15.10 -6.59
CA ALA A 338 7.22 -15.54 -6.20
C ALA A 338 6.94 -15.01 -4.79
N GLY A 339 5.98 -14.10 -4.67
CA GLY A 339 5.83 -13.26 -3.49
C GLY A 339 6.19 -11.80 -3.75
N SER A 340 5.69 -10.91 -2.89
CA SER A 340 6.00 -9.49 -2.95
C SER A 340 6.23 -8.89 -1.57
N ASN A 341 7.33 -8.14 -1.46
CA ASN A 341 7.65 -7.27 -0.35
C ASN A 341 8.56 -6.13 -0.85
N LEU A 342 7.97 -5.16 -1.52
CA LEU A 342 8.66 -4.04 -2.16
C LEU A 342 9.45 -3.20 -1.17
N ARG A 343 8.90 -3.00 0.03
CA ARG A 343 9.53 -2.14 1.05
C ARG A 343 10.90 -2.66 1.46
N ASP A 344 10.99 -3.95 1.80
CA ASP A 344 12.22 -4.54 2.32
C ASP A 344 13.21 -4.80 1.16
N VAL A 345 12.71 -5.18 -0.02
CA VAL A 345 13.54 -5.38 -1.22
C VAL A 345 14.25 -4.10 -1.66
N LEU A 346 13.59 -2.94 -1.57
CA LEU A 346 14.23 -1.66 -1.92
C LEU A 346 15.32 -1.22 -0.92
N MET A 347 15.37 -1.82 0.28
CA MET A 347 16.41 -1.55 1.26
C MET A 347 17.63 -2.47 1.11
N GLU A 348 17.52 -3.53 0.31
CA GLU A 348 18.63 -4.45 0.07
C GLU A 348 19.75 -3.82 -0.76
N GLU A 349 20.98 -4.17 -0.43
CA GLU A 349 22.16 -3.70 -1.14
C GLU A 349 22.23 -4.31 -2.54
N ASN A 350 22.61 -3.50 -3.53
CA ASN A 350 22.75 -3.85 -4.95
C ASN A 350 21.43 -4.00 -5.73
N VAL A 351 20.27 -3.74 -5.11
CA VAL A 351 18.99 -3.60 -5.82
C VAL A 351 18.87 -2.19 -6.39
N ASP A 352 18.39 -2.07 -7.64
CA ASP A 352 18.10 -0.80 -8.28
C ASP A 352 16.70 -0.31 -7.88
N PRO A 353 16.57 0.77 -7.09
CA PRO A 353 15.28 1.27 -6.63
C PRO A 353 14.49 1.99 -7.71
N THR A 354 15.10 2.34 -8.85
CA THR A 354 14.45 3.14 -9.90
C THR A 354 13.69 2.28 -10.91
N ARG A 355 14.08 1.01 -11.07
CA ARG A 355 13.50 0.07 -12.05
C ARG A 355 12.74 -1.08 -11.41
N THR A 356 13.03 -1.43 -10.16
CA THR A 356 12.37 -2.54 -9.46
C THR A 356 10.87 -2.27 -9.30
N THR A 357 10.04 -3.26 -9.67
CA THR A 357 8.57 -3.13 -9.68
C THR A 357 7.89 -4.40 -9.15
N THR A 358 6.60 -4.30 -8.82
CA THR A 358 5.75 -5.42 -8.40
C THR A 358 4.38 -5.34 -9.07
N ASN A 359 3.72 -6.48 -9.19
CA ASN A 359 2.33 -6.54 -9.63
C ASN A 359 1.33 -6.23 -8.50
N SER A 360 1.78 -6.04 -7.25
CA SER A 360 0.92 -5.67 -6.13
C SER A 360 0.68 -4.16 -6.08
N ILE A 361 -0.49 -3.71 -6.57
CA ILE A 361 -0.85 -2.28 -6.66
C ILE A 361 -0.92 -1.62 -5.28
N GLN A 362 -1.50 -2.31 -4.30
CA GLN A 362 -1.66 -1.76 -2.94
C GLN A 362 -0.30 -1.57 -2.26
N GLU A 363 0.65 -2.44 -2.53
CA GLU A 363 2.01 -2.33 -2.02
C GLU A 363 2.77 -1.17 -2.68
N ILE A 364 2.62 -0.98 -3.99
CA ILE A 364 3.15 0.20 -4.68
C ILE A 364 2.56 1.48 -4.09
N TYR A 365 1.26 1.50 -3.82
CA TYR A 365 0.61 2.64 -3.16
C TYR A 365 1.21 2.93 -1.78
N GLU A 366 1.43 1.90 -0.96
CA GLU A 366 1.97 2.05 0.40
C GLU A 366 3.44 2.54 0.42
N VAL A 367 4.25 2.15 -0.58
CA VAL A 367 5.69 2.45 -0.63
C VAL A 367 6.02 3.69 -1.48
N LEU A 368 5.45 3.78 -2.68
CA LEU A 368 5.78 4.80 -3.69
C LEU A 368 4.71 5.89 -3.83
N GLY A 369 3.49 5.64 -3.36
CA GLY A 369 2.39 6.61 -3.34
C GLY A 369 1.40 6.49 -4.49
N VAL A 370 0.47 7.45 -4.55
CA VAL A 370 -0.75 7.39 -5.37
C VAL A 370 -0.46 7.39 -6.88
N GLU A 371 0.40 8.29 -7.35
CA GLU A 371 0.73 8.39 -8.78
C GLU A 371 1.48 7.16 -9.30
N ALA A 372 2.32 6.54 -8.46
CA ALA A 372 2.97 5.28 -8.79
C ALA A 372 1.93 4.15 -8.91
N ALA A 373 0.96 4.10 -7.98
CA ALA A 373 -0.12 3.12 -8.03
C ALA A 373 -1.03 3.33 -9.26
N ARG A 374 -1.35 4.58 -9.61
CA ARG A 374 -2.11 4.92 -10.83
C ARG A 374 -1.41 4.41 -12.09
N ASN A 375 -0.11 4.69 -12.22
CA ASN A 375 0.67 4.21 -13.36
C ASN A 375 0.82 2.68 -13.36
N SER A 376 0.92 2.05 -12.17
CA SER A 376 0.92 0.60 -12.03
C SER A 376 -0.39 -0.03 -12.51
N ILE A 377 -1.55 0.54 -12.16
CA ILE A 377 -2.87 0.10 -12.66
C ILE A 377 -2.91 0.17 -14.18
N ILE A 378 -2.45 1.29 -14.77
CA ILE A 378 -2.43 1.45 -16.23
C ILE A 378 -1.53 0.39 -16.87
N TYR A 379 -0.30 0.24 -16.38
CA TYR A 379 0.67 -0.71 -16.91
C TYR A 379 0.17 -2.16 -16.80
N GLU A 380 -0.31 -2.57 -15.63
CA GLU A 380 -0.81 -3.93 -15.39
C GLU A 380 -2.07 -4.25 -16.21
N ALA A 381 -3.01 -3.32 -16.31
CA ALA A 381 -4.22 -3.51 -17.09
C ALA A 381 -3.91 -3.60 -18.59
N THR A 382 -3.06 -2.71 -19.12
CA THR A 382 -2.61 -2.76 -20.52
C THR A 382 -1.87 -4.05 -20.81
N ARG A 383 -0.88 -4.43 -19.97
CA ARG A 383 -0.12 -5.67 -20.12
C ARG A 383 -1.02 -6.90 -20.12
N THR A 384 -1.98 -6.96 -19.19
CA THR A 384 -2.93 -8.09 -19.10
C THR A 384 -3.79 -8.23 -20.36
N LEU A 385 -4.21 -7.12 -20.97
CA LEU A 385 -4.98 -7.11 -22.22
C LEU A 385 -4.12 -7.51 -23.43
N GLU A 386 -2.91 -6.96 -23.53
CA GLU A 386 -1.96 -7.22 -24.62
C GLU A 386 -1.50 -8.68 -24.64
N GLU A 387 -1.25 -9.29 -23.48
CA GLU A 387 -0.89 -10.72 -23.38
C GLU A 387 -1.99 -11.66 -23.90
N GLN A 388 -3.25 -11.20 -23.89
CA GLN A 388 -4.38 -11.94 -24.49
C GLN A 388 -4.59 -11.61 -25.96
N GLY A 389 -3.76 -10.75 -26.55
CA GLY A 389 -3.88 -10.29 -27.94
C GLY A 389 -5.06 -9.33 -28.15
N LEU A 390 -5.60 -8.77 -27.07
CA LEU A 390 -6.71 -7.82 -27.09
C LEU A 390 -6.14 -6.41 -27.00
N THR A 391 -6.66 -5.50 -27.83
CA THR A 391 -6.22 -4.10 -27.83
C THR A 391 -7.37 -3.22 -27.37
N VAL A 392 -7.14 -2.45 -26.31
CA VAL A 392 -8.05 -1.43 -25.81
C VAL A 392 -7.26 -0.13 -25.78
N ASP A 393 -7.88 0.97 -26.18
CA ASP A 393 -7.22 2.27 -26.15
C ASP A 393 -6.84 2.65 -24.71
N ILE A 394 -5.59 3.08 -24.53
CA ILE A 394 -5.04 3.42 -23.21
C ILE A 394 -5.84 4.51 -22.49
N ARG A 395 -6.54 5.39 -23.22
CA ARG A 395 -7.33 6.48 -22.61
C ARG A 395 -8.47 5.94 -21.75
N HIS A 396 -9.07 4.80 -22.12
CA HIS A 396 -10.10 4.16 -21.31
C HIS A 396 -9.52 3.64 -19.99
N ILE A 397 -8.34 3.04 -20.06
CA ILE A 397 -7.62 2.50 -18.89
C ILE A 397 -7.16 3.65 -17.98
N MET A 398 -6.66 4.74 -18.56
CA MET A 398 -6.30 5.96 -17.83
C MET A 398 -7.50 6.54 -17.07
N LEU A 399 -8.66 6.67 -17.74
CA LEU A 399 -9.86 7.18 -17.09
C LEU A 399 -10.27 6.34 -15.87
N VAL A 400 -10.15 5.01 -15.97
CA VAL A 400 -10.43 4.09 -14.86
C VAL A 400 -9.39 4.24 -13.74
N ALA A 401 -8.11 4.28 -14.08
CA ALA A 401 -7.03 4.45 -13.10
C ALA A 401 -7.14 5.79 -12.35
N ASP A 402 -7.46 6.87 -13.05
CA ASP A 402 -7.70 8.19 -12.47
C ASP A 402 -8.90 8.15 -11.51
N LEU A 403 -10.02 7.55 -11.94
CA LEU A 403 -11.21 7.39 -11.10
C LEU A 403 -10.91 6.58 -9.83
N MET A 404 -10.09 5.52 -9.94
CA MET A 404 -9.68 4.68 -8.81
C MET A 404 -8.74 5.37 -7.83
N THR A 405 -8.06 6.44 -8.23
CA THR A 405 -7.00 7.10 -7.43
C THR A 405 -7.30 8.57 -7.07
N ASN A 406 -8.41 9.13 -7.56
CA ASN A 406 -8.76 10.55 -7.44
C ASN A 406 -8.82 11.09 -6.00
N ASP A 407 -9.19 10.27 -5.02
CA ASP A 407 -9.38 10.72 -3.63
C ASP A 407 -8.10 10.62 -2.78
N GLY A 408 -6.96 10.29 -3.39
CA GLY A 408 -5.67 10.12 -2.72
C GLY A 408 -5.43 8.73 -2.12
N ASP A 409 -6.36 7.79 -2.31
CA ASP A 409 -6.26 6.37 -2.00
C ASP A 409 -6.71 5.51 -3.19
N VAL A 410 -6.17 4.29 -3.33
CA VAL A 410 -6.59 3.35 -4.37
C VAL A 410 -7.88 2.65 -3.93
N LYS A 411 -8.98 2.87 -4.66
CA LYS A 411 -10.29 2.29 -4.35
C LYS A 411 -10.71 1.25 -5.39
N ALA A 412 -11.38 0.22 -4.90
CA ALA A 412 -12.11 -0.73 -5.73
C ALA A 412 -13.26 -0.04 -6.48
N ILE A 413 -13.58 -0.48 -7.69
CA ILE A 413 -14.72 0.07 -8.45
C ILE A 413 -16.08 -0.35 -7.83
N GLY A 414 -16.12 -1.53 -7.20
CA GLY A 414 -17.35 -2.12 -6.66
C GLY A 414 -17.93 -1.44 -5.42
N ARG A 415 -18.86 -2.15 -4.77
CA ARG A 415 -19.69 -1.62 -3.65
C ARG A 415 -18.91 -1.10 -2.45
N HIS A 416 -17.69 -1.57 -2.19
CA HIS A 416 -16.90 -1.12 -1.04
C HIS A 416 -16.01 0.09 -1.34
N GLY A 417 -15.91 0.50 -2.61
CA GLY A 417 -15.11 1.63 -3.05
C GLY A 417 -15.96 2.69 -3.74
N ILE A 418 -15.72 2.91 -5.04
CA ILE A 418 -16.29 4.04 -5.80
C ILE A 418 -17.83 3.99 -5.83
N SER A 419 -18.41 2.84 -6.18
CA SER A 419 -19.86 2.74 -6.40
C SER A 419 -20.67 2.90 -5.10
N GLY A 420 -20.17 2.39 -3.97
CA GLY A 420 -20.85 2.53 -2.67
C GLY A 420 -20.66 3.89 -2.00
N ARG A 421 -19.70 4.70 -2.48
CA ARG A 421 -19.42 6.05 -1.97
C ARG A 421 -20.00 7.16 -2.86
N LYS A 422 -20.78 6.82 -3.89
CA LYS A 422 -21.52 7.82 -4.68
C LYS A 422 -22.39 8.67 -3.76
N SER A 423 -22.51 9.97 -4.09
CA SER A 423 -23.30 10.93 -3.32
C SER A 423 -24.80 10.57 -3.31
N SER A 424 -25.37 10.26 -4.49
CA SER A 424 -26.78 9.90 -4.63
C SER A 424 -27.12 8.60 -3.87
N VAL A 425 -28.20 8.67 -3.09
CA VAL A 425 -28.77 7.52 -2.37
C VAL A 425 -29.44 6.58 -3.36
N LEU A 426 -30.19 7.13 -4.33
CA LEU A 426 -30.87 6.35 -5.36
C LEU A 426 -29.85 5.59 -6.23
N ALA A 427 -28.75 6.23 -6.60
CA ALA A 427 -27.68 5.58 -7.35
C ALA A 427 -27.06 4.40 -6.58
N ARG A 428 -26.78 4.57 -5.27
CA ARG A 428 -26.27 3.49 -4.42
C ARG A 428 -27.28 2.35 -4.28
N ALA A 429 -28.54 2.69 -3.99
CA ALA A 429 -29.61 1.74 -3.77
C ALA A 429 -29.98 0.93 -5.02
N ALA A 430 -29.88 1.53 -6.21
CA ALA A 430 -30.11 0.86 -7.48
C ALA A 430 -28.95 -0.07 -7.91
N PHE A 431 -27.74 0.17 -7.40
CA PHE A 431 -26.58 -0.65 -7.73
C PHE A 431 -26.54 -1.96 -6.91
N GLU A 432 -26.50 -1.87 -5.57
CA GLU A 432 -26.47 -3.06 -4.69
C GLU A 432 -26.95 -2.71 -3.27
N ILE A 433 -27.40 -3.70 -2.49
CA ILE A 433 -27.79 -3.58 -1.06
C ILE A 433 -28.85 -2.48 -0.78
N THR A 434 -29.88 -2.42 -1.64
CA THR A 434 -30.95 -1.40 -1.70
C THR A 434 -31.53 -1.02 -0.33
N ALA A 435 -32.01 -1.99 0.44
CA ALA A 435 -32.72 -1.74 1.69
C ALA A 435 -31.85 -1.03 2.74
N THR A 436 -30.56 -1.37 2.81
CA THR A 436 -29.65 -0.79 3.81
C THR A 436 -29.32 0.66 3.50
N HIS A 437 -29.09 1.00 2.21
CA HIS A 437 -28.81 2.36 1.80
C HIS A 437 -30.01 3.28 2.03
N LEU A 438 -31.22 2.84 1.68
CA LEU A 438 -32.44 3.62 1.91
C LEU A 438 -32.74 3.81 3.41
N LEU A 439 -32.58 2.76 4.22
CA LEU A 439 -32.82 2.85 5.66
C LEU A 439 -31.78 3.75 6.35
N HIS A 440 -30.50 3.63 5.98
CA HIS A 440 -29.46 4.51 6.50
C HIS A 440 -29.73 5.97 6.13
N ALA A 441 -30.03 6.23 4.85
CA ALA A 441 -30.35 7.57 4.38
C ALA A 441 -31.57 8.18 5.10
N ALA A 442 -32.60 7.37 5.37
CA ALA A 442 -33.77 7.80 6.15
C ALA A 442 -33.41 8.12 7.61
N LEU A 443 -32.50 7.36 8.23
CA LEU A 443 -32.03 7.61 9.60
C LEU A 443 -31.13 8.84 9.70
N THR A 444 -30.28 9.08 8.70
CA THR A 444 -29.36 10.23 8.66
C THR A 444 -29.99 11.50 8.11
N GLY A 445 -31.13 11.39 7.42
CA GLY A 445 -31.78 12.51 6.73
C GLY A 445 -31.03 12.95 5.47
N GLU A 446 -30.39 12.00 4.76
CA GLU A 446 -29.69 12.27 3.50
C GLU A 446 -30.65 12.75 2.41
N THR A 447 -30.23 13.78 1.67
CA THR A 447 -30.98 14.36 0.53
C THR A 447 -30.32 13.98 -0.78
N ASP A 448 -31.12 13.62 -1.78
CA ASP A 448 -30.65 13.30 -3.13
C ASP A 448 -30.91 14.48 -4.07
N TYR A 449 -29.87 14.98 -4.74
CA TYR A 449 -29.93 16.15 -5.63
C TYR A 449 -30.21 15.82 -7.09
N LEU A 450 -30.25 14.52 -7.44
CA LEU A 450 -30.53 14.04 -8.79
C LEU A 450 -29.51 14.48 -9.87
N ASP A 451 -28.23 14.69 -9.51
CA ASP A 451 -27.23 15.20 -10.48
C ASP A 451 -26.70 14.13 -11.44
N GLY A 452 -26.74 12.84 -11.05
CA GLY A 452 -26.17 11.75 -11.82
C GLY A 452 -27.13 11.12 -12.83
N VAL A 453 -26.65 10.06 -13.49
CA VAL A 453 -27.38 9.41 -14.59
C VAL A 453 -28.46 8.45 -14.07
N ALA A 454 -28.17 7.67 -13.03
CA ALA A 454 -29.04 6.59 -12.59
C ALA A 454 -30.31 7.12 -11.91
N GLU A 455 -30.14 8.06 -10.99
CA GLU A 455 -31.20 8.81 -10.32
C GLU A 455 -32.19 9.48 -11.31
N ASN A 456 -31.68 10.17 -12.33
CA ASN A 456 -32.51 10.85 -13.33
C ASN A 456 -33.33 9.86 -14.15
N ILE A 457 -32.74 8.71 -14.54
CA ILE A 457 -33.46 7.65 -15.24
C ILE A 457 -34.57 7.05 -14.35
N ILE A 458 -34.30 6.83 -13.06
CA ILE A 458 -35.28 6.27 -12.11
C ILE A 458 -36.47 7.20 -11.94
N VAL A 459 -36.23 8.52 -11.83
CA VAL A 459 -37.28 9.53 -11.63
C VAL A 459 -37.97 9.91 -12.95
N GLY A 460 -37.40 9.55 -14.10
CA GLY A 460 -37.93 9.84 -15.43
C GLY A 460 -37.55 11.23 -15.98
N GLN A 461 -36.46 11.81 -15.47
CA GLN A 461 -35.88 13.06 -15.98
C GLN A 461 -34.84 12.78 -17.07
N PRO A 462 -34.66 13.71 -18.04
CA PRO A 462 -33.58 13.60 -19.02
C PRO A 462 -32.22 13.67 -18.32
N VAL A 463 -31.29 12.82 -18.74
CA VAL A 463 -29.93 12.78 -18.20
C VAL A 463 -29.12 13.99 -18.69
N THR A 464 -28.17 14.44 -17.89
CA THR A 464 -27.28 15.59 -18.18
C THR A 464 -26.10 15.24 -19.11
N LEU A 465 -26.20 14.16 -19.88
CA LEU A 465 -25.16 13.68 -20.82
C LEU A 465 -25.65 13.74 -22.27
N GLY A 466 -24.73 13.88 -23.22
CA GLY A 466 -25.03 13.95 -24.65
C GLY A 466 -25.98 15.10 -24.97
N THR A 467 -27.10 14.80 -25.65
CA THR A 467 -28.07 15.82 -26.07
C THR A 467 -28.79 16.50 -24.91
N GLY A 468 -28.88 15.85 -23.74
CA GLY A 468 -29.52 16.43 -22.55
C GLY A 468 -28.68 17.52 -21.87
N ALA A 469 -27.39 17.65 -22.21
CA ALA A 469 -26.52 18.70 -21.71
C ALA A 469 -26.68 20.04 -22.47
N VAL A 470 -27.33 20.04 -23.63
CA VAL A 470 -27.41 21.21 -24.51
C VAL A 470 -28.67 22.03 -24.22
N ASN A 471 -28.48 23.29 -23.85
CA ASN A 471 -29.57 24.25 -23.70
C ASN A 471 -29.75 25.07 -24.98
N LEU A 472 -30.95 25.03 -25.55
CA LEU A 472 -31.30 25.79 -26.75
C LEU A 472 -31.96 27.11 -26.38
N VAL A 473 -31.46 28.21 -26.95
CA VAL A 473 -32.09 29.53 -26.86
C VAL A 473 -32.54 29.94 -28.25
N TYR A 474 -33.85 30.13 -28.42
CA TYR A 474 -34.42 30.60 -29.67
C TYR A 474 -35.10 31.94 -29.45
N GLN A 475 -34.65 32.97 -30.17
CA GLN A 475 -35.32 34.27 -30.21
C GLN A 475 -36.26 34.31 -31.43
N PRO A 476 -37.59 34.22 -31.24
CA PRO A 476 -38.51 34.30 -32.35
C PRO A 476 -38.44 35.69 -33.01
N LYS A 477 -38.38 35.72 -34.35
CA LYS A 477 -38.49 36.98 -35.09
C LYS A 477 -39.89 37.56 -34.92
N ASN A 478 -39.99 38.80 -34.41
CA ASN A 478 -41.23 39.55 -34.39
C ASN A 478 -41.72 39.76 -35.83
N LYS A 479 -42.89 39.19 -36.17
CA LYS A 479 -43.59 39.47 -37.42
C LYS A 479 -44.03 40.94 -37.42
N GLY A 480 -43.19 41.83 -37.95
CA GLY A 480 -43.47 43.26 -38.02
C GLY A 480 -42.27 44.16 -38.35
N ALA A 481 -41.03 43.68 -38.22
CA ALA A 481 -39.87 44.40 -38.75
C ALA A 481 -39.84 44.23 -40.28
N LYS A 482 -40.35 45.25 -41.00
CA LYS A 482 -40.22 45.36 -42.46
C LYS A 482 -38.74 45.26 -42.83
N GLN A 483 -38.45 44.39 -43.81
CA GLN A 483 -37.18 44.31 -44.51
C GLN A 483 -36.81 45.64 -45.16
#